data_AF-A0A2C9M155-F1
#
_entry.id   AF-A0A2C9M155-F1
#
_cell.length_a   1.000
_cell.length_b   1.000
_cell.length_c   1.000
_cell.angle_alpha   90.00
_cell.angle_beta   90.00
_cell.angle_gamma   90.00
#
_symmetry.space_group_name_H-M   'P 1'
#
loop_
_entity.id
_entity.type
_entity.pdbx_description
1 polymer ?
#
loop_
_entity_poly.entity_id
_entity_poly.type
_entity_poly.pdbx_seq_one_letter_code
_entity_poly.pdbx_strand_id
1 'polypeptide(L)'
;MVIKMDDDVFLDVRKFFNTYWNKLSNSVKTNSIHCQVWEHAVVGRTGKWKVERGLFPNSSYPFPYCAGFFAIVTPDLIKQMYSYGKKIDFFWIDDVFLYGMVPAAIRGVHFNQVGRKKRLITDSYMDYSSCVKKRGHEGCPFWAVLTDGRDQFDAEYSSLFQPKRLVPLNNTETKNSSKVVKDQPKPVMHGVIHIDNKKPS
;
A
#
# COMPACT_ATOMS: atom_id res chain seq x y z
N MET A 1 9.60 -7.52 0.01
CA MET A 1 8.32 -7.08 0.61
C MET A 1 7.29 -7.11 -0.50
N VAL A 2 6.05 -7.49 -0.21
CA VAL A 2 4.93 -7.29 -1.13
C VAL A 2 3.92 -6.37 -0.46
N ILE A 3 3.43 -5.39 -1.22
CA ILE A 3 2.36 -4.47 -0.80
C ILE A 3 1.11 -4.86 -1.58
N LYS A 4 0.02 -5.11 -0.86
CA LYS A 4 -1.34 -5.16 -1.40
C LYS A 4 -2.04 -3.86 -1.03
N MET A 5 -2.74 -3.28 -1.97
CA MET A 5 -3.63 -2.15 -1.76
C MET A 5 -4.83 -2.28 -2.69
N ASP A 6 -5.95 -1.66 -2.31
CA ASP A 6 -7.12 -1.55 -3.18
C ASP A 6 -6.88 -0.47 -4.26
N ASP A 7 -7.71 -0.46 -5.30
CA ASP A 7 -7.59 0.47 -6.43
C ASP A 7 -8.02 1.91 -6.08
N ASP A 8 -8.66 2.08 -4.94
CA ASP A 8 -9.08 3.34 -4.34
C ASP A 8 -8.13 3.78 -3.21
N VAL A 9 -6.87 3.31 -3.21
CA VAL A 9 -5.86 3.73 -2.23
C VAL A 9 -4.76 4.55 -2.87
N PHE A 10 -4.55 5.76 -2.36
CA PHE A 10 -3.40 6.58 -2.71
C PHE A 10 -2.20 6.25 -1.80
N LEU A 11 -1.02 6.01 -2.39
CA LEU A 11 0.23 5.71 -1.68
C LEU A 11 1.35 6.70 -2.07
N ASP A 12 1.83 7.50 -1.11
CA ASP A 12 3.09 8.23 -1.23
C ASP A 12 4.26 7.28 -0.97
N VAL A 13 4.75 6.66 -2.04
CA VAL A 13 5.83 5.65 -2.01
C VAL A 13 7.12 6.21 -1.40
N ARG A 14 7.50 7.46 -1.73
CA ARG A 14 8.73 8.08 -1.20
C ARG A 14 8.62 8.24 0.30
N LYS A 15 7.51 8.80 0.77
CA LYS A 15 7.28 9.01 2.21
C LYS A 15 7.20 7.69 2.96
N PHE A 16 6.54 6.69 2.39
CA PHE A 16 6.46 5.34 2.95
C PHE A 16 7.86 4.77 3.25
N PHE A 17 8.77 4.78 2.27
CA PHE A 17 10.13 4.29 2.49
C PHE A 17 10.93 5.14 3.48
N ASN A 18 10.85 6.47 3.35
CA ASN A 18 11.64 7.40 4.16
C ASN A 18 11.19 7.47 5.63
N THR A 19 9.91 7.22 5.91
CA THR A 19 9.33 7.43 7.25
C THR A 19 8.97 6.14 7.96
N TYR A 20 8.79 5.05 7.22
CA TYR A 20 8.35 3.77 7.79
C TYR A 20 9.31 2.65 7.43
N TRP A 21 9.28 2.13 6.20
CA TRP A 21 9.90 0.84 5.89
C TRP A 21 11.40 0.81 6.17
N ASN A 22 12.16 1.84 5.78
CA ASN A 22 13.62 1.85 6.00
C ASN A 22 14.01 2.08 7.46
N LYS A 23 13.09 2.54 8.31
CA LYS A 23 13.33 2.76 9.75
C LYS A 23 13.01 1.55 10.62
N LEU A 24 12.33 0.54 10.09
CA LEU A 24 12.03 -0.68 10.83
C LEU A 24 13.28 -1.57 10.94
N SER A 25 13.49 -2.17 12.11
CA SER A 25 14.51 -3.19 12.32
C SER A 25 14.21 -4.46 11.52
N ASN A 26 15.24 -5.27 11.26
CA ASN A 26 15.07 -6.54 10.56
C ASN A 26 14.15 -7.50 11.32
N SER A 27 14.19 -7.52 12.65
CA SER A 27 13.29 -8.35 13.47
C SER A 27 11.82 -8.07 13.22
N VAL A 28 11.46 -6.82 12.95
CA VAL A 28 10.09 -6.39 12.68
C VAL A 28 9.66 -6.73 11.25
N LYS A 29 10.63 -6.95 10.33
CA LYS A 29 10.44 -7.33 8.92
C LYS A 29 10.58 -8.85 8.67
N THR A 30 10.53 -9.66 9.71
CA THR A 30 10.57 -11.12 9.61
C THR A 30 9.22 -11.68 10.03
N ASN A 31 8.71 -12.61 9.23
CA ASN A 31 7.49 -13.37 9.45
C ASN A 31 6.31 -12.49 9.87
N SER A 32 6.11 -11.36 9.17
CA SER A 32 5.21 -10.31 9.64
C SER A 32 4.29 -9.72 8.57
N ILE A 33 3.18 -9.17 9.06
CA ILE A 33 2.19 -8.42 8.29
C ILE A 33 2.05 -7.04 8.92
N HIS A 34 2.09 -5.98 8.10
CA HIS A 34 1.91 -4.60 8.53
C HIS A 34 0.67 -4.01 7.88
N CYS A 35 -0.31 -3.64 8.69
CA CYS A 35 -1.59 -3.08 8.24
C CYS A 35 -2.30 -2.35 9.38
N GLN A 36 -3.54 -1.92 9.13
CA GLN A 36 -4.49 -1.63 10.21
C GLN A 36 -5.03 -2.96 10.72
N VAL A 37 -4.56 -3.38 11.89
CA VAL A 37 -4.92 -4.67 12.51
C VAL A 37 -6.23 -4.50 13.26
N TRP A 38 -7.18 -5.39 13.00
CA TRP A 38 -8.41 -5.52 13.77
C TRP A 38 -8.29 -6.74 14.67
N GLU A 39 -8.24 -6.48 15.98
CA GLU A 39 -8.30 -7.50 17.01
C GLU A 39 -9.76 -7.71 17.43
N HIS A 40 -10.15 -8.96 17.65
CA HIS A 40 -11.52 -9.31 18.08
C HIS A 40 -12.63 -8.71 17.22
N ALA A 41 -12.39 -8.55 15.91
CA ALA A 41 -13.37 -7.93 15.03
C ALA A 41 -14.68 -8.72 15.00
N VAL A 42 -15.79 -7.99 15.06
CA VAL A 42 -17.13 -8.54 15.11
C VAL A 42 -17.47 -9.23 13.80
N VAL A 43 -17.98 -10.46 13.89
CA VAL A 43 -18.48 -11.21 12.74
C VAL A 43 -19.80 -10.58 12.30
N GLY A 44 -19.80 -9.97 11.11
CA GLY A 44 -21.00 -9.37 10.52
C GLY A 44 -22.13 -10.38 10.39
N ARG A 45 -23.33 -10.06 10.90
CA ARG A 45 -24.51 -10.94 10.83
C ARG A 45 -25.58 -10.48 9.84
N THR A 46 -25.36 -9.33 9.23
CA THR A 46 -26.26 -8.65 8.30
C THR A 46 -25.46 -7.84 7.29
N GLY A 47 -26.10 -7.42 6.20
CA GLY A 47 -25.50 -6.54 5.19
C GLY A 47 -24.52 -7.25 4.25
N LYS A 48 -23.71 -6.44 3.53
CA LYS A 48 -22.75 -6.91 2.52
C LYS A 48 -21.81 -7.97 3.07
N TRP A 49 -21.38 -7.83 4.33
CA TRP A 49 -20.38 -8.67 5.01
C TRP A 49 -21.00 -9.76 5.91
N LYS A 50 -22.22 -10.20 5.62
CA LYS A 50 -22.95 -11.19 6.44
C LYS A 50 -22.29 -12.56 6.40
N VAL A 51 -21.99 -13.10 7.57
CA VAL A 51 -21.42 -14.44 7.77
C VAL A 51 -22.39 -15.32 8.56
N GLU A 52 -22.65 -16.50 8.03
CA GLU A 52 -23.49 -17.50 8.66
C GLU A 52 -22.90 -17.98 9.99
N ARG A 53 -23.78 -18.26 10.97
CA ARG A 53 -23.35 -18.76 12.29
C ARG A 53 -22.66 -20.13 12.20
N GLY A 54 -22.98 -20.93 11.18
CA GLY A 54 -22.33 -22.23 10.97
C GLY A 54 -20.84 -22.12 10.63
N LEU A 55 -20.40 -21.04 9.98
CA LEU A 55 -18.99 -20.82 9.64
C LEU A 55 -18.20 -20.27 10.83
N PHE A 56 -18.76 -19.24 11.47
CA PHE A 56 -18.20 -18.65 12.69
C PHE A 56 -19.32 -18.50 13.71
N PRO A 57 -19.38 -19.34 14.76
CA PRO A 57 -20.46 -19.29 15.74
C PRO A 57 -20.30 -18.11 16.72
N ASN A 58 -19.07 -17.73 17.01
CA ASN A 58 -18.74 -16.65 17.95
C ASN A 58 -19.10 -15.27 17.39
N SER A 59 -19.32 -14.28 18.27
CA SER A 59 -19.59 -12.90 17.87
C SER A 59 -18.39 -12.19 17.24
N SER A 60 -17.17 -12.70 17.46
CA SER A 60 -15.93 -12.15 16.92
C SER A 60 -15.07 -13.24 16.29
N TYR A 61 -14.22 -12.85 15.34
CA TYR A 61 -13.20 -13.76 14.81
C TYR A 61 -12.18 -14.13 15.91
N PRO A 62 -11.70 -15.38 15.95
CA PRO A 62 -10.76 -15.85 16.98
C PRO A 62 -9.30 -15.49 16.69
N PHE A 63 -9.05 -14.69 15.65
CA PHE A 63 -7.72 -14.26 15.21
C PHE A 63 -7.77 -12.77 14.80
N PRO A 64 -6.63 -12.07 14.87
CA PRO A 64 -6.50 -10.74 14.28
C PRO A 64 -6.49 -10.85 12.75
N TYR A 65 -6.93 -9.79 12.07
CA TYR A 65 -6.75 -9.66 10.62
C TYR A 65 -6.55 -8.20 10.20
N CYS A 66 -6.21 -7.96 8.93
CA CYS A 66 -6.04 -6.61 8.39
C CYS A 66 -7.35 -6.01 7.88
N ALA A 67 -7.58 -4.71 8.10
CA ALA A 67 -8.77 -3.98 7.63
C ALA A 67 -9.01 -4.03 6.11
N GLY A 68 -7.99 -4.39 5.33
CA GLY A 68 -8.15 -4.79 3.92
C GLY A 68 -7.55 -3.84 2.90
N PHE A 69 -7.84 -2.55 3.02
CA PHE A 69 -7.44 -1.56 2.02
C PHE A 69 -5.93 -1.44 1.82
N PHE A 70 -5.12 -1.77 2.84
CA PHE A 70 -3.67 -1.72 2.73
C PHE A 70 -3.00 -2.76 3.63
N ALA A 71 -2.11 -3.57 3.04
CA ALA A 71 -1.31 -4.56 3.77
C ALA A 71 0.08 -4.73 3.17
N ILE A 72 1.06 -4.94 4.05
CA ILE A 72 2.45 -5.26 3.68
C ILE A 72 2.77 -6.62 4.25
N VAL A 73 3.25 -7.54 3.43
CA VAL A 73 3.66 -8.88 3.86
C VAL A 73 5.15 -9.08 3.59
N THR A 74 5.85 -9.65 4.57
CA THR A 74 7.27 -9.96 4.42
C THR A 74 7.48 -11.18 3.51
N PRO A 75 8.54 -11.21 2.68
CA PRO A 75 8.71 -12.27 1.67
C PRO A 75 8.75 -13.70 2.22
N ASP A 76 9.30 -13.87 3.42
CA ASP A 76 9.41 -15.15 4.12
C ASP A 76 8.06 -15.67 4.60
N LEU A 77 7.13 -14.77 4.94
CA LEU A 77 5.76 -15.12 5.30
C LEU A 77 4.92 -15.47 4.06
N ILE A 78 5.08 -14.76 2.93
CA ILE A 78 4.29 -14.98 1.71
C ILE A 78 4.34 -16.43 1.22
N LYS A 79 5.53 -17.05 1.23
CA LYS A 79 5.69 -18.45 0.82
C LYS A 79 4.92 -19.41 1.72
N GLN A 80 4.91 -19.14 3.02
CA GLN A 80 4.14 -19.93 3.99
C GLN A 80 2.65 -19.71 3.78
N MET A 81 2.21 -18.46 3.66
CA MET A 81 0.82 -18.11 3.38
C MET A 81 0.30 -18.80 2.12
N TYR A 82 1.08 -18.84 1.04
CA TYR A 82 0.70 -19.57 -0.17
C TYR A 82 0.54 -21.08 0.07
N SER A 83 1.42 -21.70 0.86
CA SER A 83 1.34 -23.13 1.17
C SER A 83 0.13 -23.48 2.06
N TYR A 84 -0.13 -22.65 3.08
CA TYR A 84 -1.25 -22.84 4.01
C TYR A 84 -2.59 -22.44 3.39
N GLY A 85 -2.63 -21.38 2.58
CA GLY A 85 -3.84 -20.91 1.91
C GLY A 85 -4.44 -21.94 0.95
N LYS A 86 -3.65 -22.88 0.42
CA LYS A 86 -4.16 -24.01 -0.38
C LYS A 86 -4.80 -25.13 0.44
N LYS A 87 -4.61 -25.13 1.76
CA LYS A 87 -5.05 -26.20 2.68
C LYS A 87 -6.21 -25.77 3.57
N ILE A 88 -6.46 -24.46 3.65
CA ILE A 88 -7.54 -23.88 4.44
C ILE A 88 -8.72 -23.68 3.52
N ASP A 89 -9.91 -24.04 4.00
CA ASP A 89 -11.16 -23.83 3.26
C ASP A 89 -11.33 -22.36 2.92
N PHE A 90 -11.66 -22.12 1.65
CA PHE A 90 -11.86 -20.77 1.15
C PHE A 90 -12.93 -20.03 1.95
N PHE A 91 -12.63 -18.79 2.31
CA PHE A 91 -13.58 -17.87 2.91
C PHE A 91 -13.67 -16.62 2.04
N TRP A 92 -14.91 -16.21 1.74
CA TRP A 92 -15.20 -15.25 0.68
C TRP A 92 -14.86 -13.79 1.03
N ILE A 93 -14.73 -13.47 2.32
CA ILE A 93 -14.17 -12.19 2.75
C ILE A 93 -12.65 -12.34 2.70
N ASP A 94 -12.08 -11.88 1.60
CA ASP A 94 -10.67 -12.03 1.24
C ASP A 94 -9.72 -11.51 2.32
N ASP A 95 -10.02 -10.37 2.95
CA ASP A 95 -9.16 -9.81 4.00
C ASP A 95 -9.16 -10.66 5.28
N VAL A 96 -10.31 -11.24 5.63
CA VAL A 96 -10.43 -12.18 6.76
C VAL A 96 -9.71 -13.48 6.42
N PHE A 97 -9.85 -13.97 5.19
CA PHE A 97 -9.21 -15.20 4.73
C PHE A 97 -7.69 -15.05 4.66
N LEU A 98 -7.21 -14.15 3.79
CA LEU A 98 -5.81 -14.01 3.41
C LEU A 98 -5.00 -13.36 4.53
N TYR A 99 -5.55 -12.40 5.28
CA TYR A 99 -4.82 -11.70 6.34
C TYR A 99 -5.25 -12.06 7.75
N GLY A 100 -6.17 -13.03 7.93
CA GLY A 100 -6.58 -13.53 9.24
C GLY A 100 -6.41 -15.04 9.36
N MET A 101 -7.26 -15.79 8.65
CA MET A 101 -7.31 -17.27 8.71
C MET A 101 -5.98 -17.91 8.29
N VAL A 102 -5.43 -17.51 7.14
CA VAL A 102 -4.19 -18.09 6.60
C VAL A 102 -2.99 -17.84 7.53
N PRO A 103 -2.73 -16.59 8.00
CA PRO A 103 -1.65 -16.34 8.96
C PRO A 103 -1.88 -16.99 10.33
N ALA A 104 -3.12 -17.12 10.80
CA ALA A 104 -3.43 -17.76 12.08
C ALA A 104 -3.05 -19.26 12.12
N ALA A 105 -3.00 -19.92 10.96
CA ALA A 105 -2.53 -21.30 10.84
C ALA A 105 -0.99 -21.43 10.84
N ILE A 106 -0.27 -20.31 10.73
CA ILE A 106 1.20 -20.28 10.66
C ILE A 106 1.76 -19.87 12.03
N ARG A 107 2.74 -20.62 12.53
CA ARG A 107 3.35 -20.31 13.83
C ARG A 107 4.25 -19.08 13.73
N GLY A 108 4.17 -18.23 14.76
CA GLY A 108 5.10 -17.11 14.96
C GLY A 108 4.88 -15.92 14.03
N VAL A 109 3.70 -15.77 13.43
CA VAL A 109 3.39 -14.59 12.61
C VAL A 109 3.22 -13.36 13.49
N HIS A 110 3.86 -12.26 13.11
CA HIS A 110 3.75 -10.98 13.79
C HIS A 110 2.82 -10.02 13.05
N PHE A 111 1.72 -9.62 13.69
CA PHE A 111 0.86 -8.53 13.22
C PHE A 111 1.36 -7.20 13.76
N ASN A 112 1.73 -6.30 12.84
CA ASN A 112 2.26 -4.98 13.15
C ASN A 112 1.22 -3.90 12.82
N GLN A 113 0.60 -3.33 13.86
CA GLN A 113 -0.26 -2.15 13.70
C GLN A 113 0.54 -0.99 13.09
N VAL A 114 0.18 -0.62 11.87
CA VAL A 114 0.75 0.54 11.19
C VAL A 114 0.27 1.79 11.91
N GLY A 115 1.22 2.59 12.40
CA GLY A 115 0.93 3.85 13.06
C GLY A 115 0.52 3.78 14.53
N ARG A 116 1.05 2.83 15.32
CA ARG A 116 0.81 2.71 16.78
C ARG A 116 0.81 4.04 17.56
N LYS A 117 1.79 4.92 17.33
CA LYS A 117 1.90 6.24 18.02
C LYS A 117 1.26 7.39 17.23
N LYS A 118 1.20 7.27 15.90
CA LYS A 118 0.68 8.26 14.96
C LYS A 118 0.11 7.48 13.78
N ARG A 119 -1.16 7.66 13.43
CA ARG A 119 -1.75 7.00 12.25
C ARG A 119 -0.92 7.36 11.02
N LEU A 120 -0.40 6.33 10.36
CA LEU A 120 0.42 6.45 9.14
C LEU A 120 -0.36 6.07 7.88
N ILE A 121 -1.48 5.38 8.07
CA ILE A 121 -2.47 5.06 7.06
C ILE A 121 -3.85 5.46 7.59
N THR A 122 -4.78 5.79 6.70
CA THR A 122 -6.14 6.19 7.07
C THR A 122 -7.16 5.74 6.03
N ASP A 123 -8.33 5.36 6.51
CA ASP A 123 -9.55 5.04 5.75
C ASP A 123 -10.44 6.28 5.54
N SER A 124 -10.05 7.44 6.08
CA SER A 124 -10.75 8.71 5.95
C SER A 124 -9.94 9.67 5.07
N TYR A 125 -10.42 9.90 3.85
CA TYR A 125 -9.87 10.94 2.97
C TYR A 125 -10.03 12.34 3.56
N MET A 126 -11.10 12.59 4.33
CA MET A 126 -11.31 13.87 5.00
C MET A 126 -10.24 14.16 6.07
N ASP A 127 -9.86 13.15 6.85
CA ASP A 127 -8.77 13.26 7.83
C ASP A 127 -7.44 13.56 7.14
N TYR A 128 -7.19 12.88 6.02
CA TYR A 128 -6.00 13.07 5.20
C TYR A 128 -5.95 14.49 4.59
N SER A 129 -7.00 14.89 3.87
CA SER A 129 -7.09 16.17 3.17
C SER A 129 -6.97 17.34 4.15
N SER A 130 -7.64 17.26 5.29
CA SER A 130 -7.55 18.28 6.35
C SER A 130 -6.13 18.39 6.91
N CYS A 131 -5.45 17.26 7.07
CA CYS A 131 -4.07 17.21 7.55
C CYS A 131 -3.08 17.79 6.52
N VAL A 132 -3.21 17.43 5.25
CA VAL A 132 -2.38 17.96 4.15
C VAL A 132 -2.61 19.46 3.97
N LYS A 133 -3.87 19.94 3.98
CA LYS A 133 -4.17 21.39 3.91
C LYS A 133 -3.53 22.17 5.05
N LYS A 134 -3.47 21.59 6.25
CA LYS A 134 -2.91 22.26 7.44
C LYS A 134 -1.38 22.19 7.52
N ARG A 135 -0.76 21.10 7.05
CA ARG A 135 0.66 20.78 7.33
C ARG A 135 1.51 20.54 6.08
N GLY A 136 0.91 20.57 4.89
CA GLY A 136 1.51 20.08 3.66
C GLY A 136 1.68 18.56 3.65
N HIS A 137 2.03 18.02 2.48
CA HIS A 137 2.27 16.59 2.31
C HIS A 137 3.40 16.09 3.20
N GLU A 138 4.51 16.82 3.35
CA GLU A 138 5.62 16.41 4.22
C GLU A 138 5.23 16.39 5.71
N GLY A 139 4.49 17.39 6.18
CA GLY A 139 4.13 17.54 7.60
C GLY A 139 2.98 16.63 8.06
N CYS A 140 2.17 16.12 7.13
CA CYS A 140 1.11 15.17 7.44
C CYS A 140 1.66 13.73 7.54
N PRO A 141 1.45 12.95 8.62
CA PRO A 141 2.13 11.66 8.80
C PRO A 141 1.65 10.55 7.86
N PHE A 142 0.49 10.71 7.21
CA PHE A 142 -0.08 9.71 6.33
C PHE A 142 0.77 9.50 5.08
N TRP A 143 1.01 8.24 4.74
CA TRP A 143 1.59 7.85 3.45
C TRP A 143 0.67 6.91 2.65
N ALA A 144 -0.38 6.36 3.24
CA ALA A 144 -1.47 5.74 2.47
C ALA A 144 -2.84 6.22 2.95
N VAL A 145 -3.78 6.39 2.02
CA VAL A 145 -5.15 6.83 2.32
C VAL A 145 -6.16 6.18 1.38
N LEU A 146 -7.28 5.71 1.92
CA LEU A 146 -8.46 5.35 1.14
C LEU A 146 -9.12 6.61 0.56
N THR A 147 -9.33 6.59 -0.74
CA THR A 147 -9.97 7.64 -1.53
C THR A 147 -11.38 7.19 -1.92
N ASP A 148 -12.30 8.12 -2.12
CA ASP A 148 -13.65 7.85 -2.61
C ASP A 148 -13.71 7.92 -4.14
N GLY A 149 -12.72 7.29 -4.79
CA GLY A 149 -12.63 7.19 -6.25
C GLY A 149 -11.59 8.09 -6.92
N ARG A 150 -11.65 8.07 -8.26
CA ARG A 150 -10.59 8.57 -9.15
C ARG A 150 -10.27 10.04 -8.96
N ASP A 151 -11.25 10.91 -8.75
CA ASP A 151 -11.01 12.36 -8.66
C ASP A 151 -10.13 12.72 -7.46
N GLN A 152 -10.35 12.05 -6.32
CA GLN A 152 -9.53 12.26 -5.12
C GLN A 152 -8.12 11.70 -5.32
N PHE A 153 -8.00 10.51 -5.92
CA PHE A 153 -6.70 9.94 -6.28
C PHE A 153 -5.91 10.86 -7.22
N ASP A 154 -6.54 11.34 -8.29
CA ASP A 154 -5.92 12.19 -9.31
C ASP A 154 -5.51 13.55 -8.74
N ALA A 155 -6.29 14.09 -7.80
CA ALA A 155 -5.93 15.31 -7.08
C ALA A 155 -4.63 15.15 -6.28
N GLU A 156 -4.48 14.03 -5.56
CA GLU A 156 -3.27 13.74 -4.78
C GLU A 156 -2.07 13.38 -5.64
N TYR A 157 -2.30 12.62 -6.71
CA TYR A 157 -1.25 12.33 -7.68
C TYR A 157 -0.73 13.62 -8.32
N SER A 158 -1.64 14.49 -8.75
CA SER A 158 -1.26 15.78 -9.34
C SER A 158 -0.49 16.63 -8.33
N SER A 159 -0.99 16.80 -7.11
CA SER A 159 -0.35 17.67 -6.11
C SER A 159 1.09 17.26 -5.75
N LEU A 160 1.37 15.95 -5.72
CA LEU A 160 2.68 15.40 -5.37
C LEU A 160 3.65 15.29 -6.55
N PHE A 161 3.13 15.04 -7.75
CA PHE A 161 3.95 14.73 -8.93
C PHE A 161 3.88 15.78 -10.05
N GLN A 162 3.28 16.95 -9.83
CA GLN A 162 3.43 18.05 -10.78
C GLN A 162 4.92 18.28 -11.04
N PRO A 163 5.38 18.25 -12.31
CA PRO A 163 6.75 18.59 -12.63
C PRO A 163 6.98 20.01 -12.11
N LYS A 164 7.92 20.16 -11.16
CA LYS A 164 8.44 21.48 -10.83
C LYS A 164 8.83 22.10 -12.16
N ARG A 165 8.16 23.20 -12.54
CA ARG A 165 8.51 23.98 -13.72
C ARG A 165 10.03 24.12 -13.70
N LEU A 166 10.70 23.57 -14.71
CA LEU A 166 12.14 23.79 -14.86
C LEU A 166 12.31 25.31 -14.90
N VAL A 167 12.87 25.87 -13.83
CA VAL A 167 13.26 27.27 -13.85
C VAL A 167 14.31 27.37 -14.96
N PRO A 168 14.08 28.18 -16.01
CA PRO A 168 15.11 28.37 -17.02
C PRO A 168 16.38 28.80 -16.30
N LEU A 169 17.49 28.09 -16.52
CA LEU A 169 18.78 28.57 -16.06
C LEU A 169 18.97 29.95 -16.68
N ASN A 170 19.00 30.98 -15.83
CA ASN A 170 19.36 32.32 -16.27
C ASN A 170 20.81 32.25 -16.75
N ASN A 171 20.99 32.30 -18.06
CA ASN A 171 22.28 32.41 -18.70
C ASN A 171 22.83 33.82 -18.47
N THR A 172 23.38 34.04 -17.29
CA THR A 172 24.36 35.08 -17.04
C THR A 172 25.57 34.41 -16.41
N GLU A 173 26.41 33.82 -17.25
CA GLU A 173 27.84 34.13 -17.26
C GLU A 173 28.57 33.49 -18.45
N THR A 174 29.37 34.35 -19.07
CA THR A 174 30.59 34.12 -19.85
C THR A 174 30.54 33.35 -21.18
N LYS A 175 30.54 34.17 -22.25
CA LYS A 175 31.43 33.99 -23.41
C LYS A 175 32.81 33.49 -22.95
N ASN A 176 33.16 32.23 -23.22
CA ASN A 176 34.36 31.90 -24.00
C ASN A 176 34.60 30.40 -24.13
N SER A 177 35.09 30.06 -25.33
CA SER A 177 35.80 28.83 -25.72
C SER A 177 34.98 27.59 -26.07
N SER A 178 34.77 27.49 -27.39
CA SER A 178 34.61 26.27 -28.18
C SER A 178 35.64 25.19 -27.83
N LYS A 179 35.23 23.92 -28.06
CA LYS A 179 35.91 22.59 -27.93
C LYS A 179 35.38 21.84 -26.70
N VAL A 180 34.73 20.69 -26.77
CA VAL A 180 34.85 19.51 -27.65
C VAL A 180 33.49 18.78 -27.69
N VAL A 181 33.04 18.40 -28.88
CA VAL A 181 31.96 17.44 -29.08
C VAL A 181 32.57 16.03 -29.10
N LYS A 182 31.99 15.11 -28.31
CA LYS A 182 31.76 13.66 -28.56
C LYS A 182 31.89 12.85 -27.27
N ASP A 183 30.76 12.57 -26.62
CA ASP A 183 30.23 11.21 -26.39
C ASP A 183 29.12 11.25 -25.34
N GLN A 184 27.88 10.96 -25.77
CA GLN A 184 26.83 10.50 -24.86
C GLN A 184 26.06 9.36 -25.54
N PRO A 185 25.83 8.23 -24.86
CA PRO A 185 25.07 7.12 -25.43
C PRO A 185 23.60 7.49 -25.56
N LYS A 186 23.00 7.07 -26.68
CA LYS A 186 21.58 7.27 -26.99
C LYS A 186 20.69 6.63 -25.91
N PRO A 187 19.56 7.26 -25.53
CA PRO A 187 18.59 6.63 -24.64
C PRO A 187 17.93 5.43 -25.33
N VAL A 188 17.91 4.30 -24.63
CA VAL A 188 17.24 3.07 -25.05
C VAL A 188 15.73 3.24 -24.87
N MET A 189 14.98 3.33 -25.97
CA MET A 189 13.52 3.19 -25.94
C MET A 189 13.17 1.78 -25.46
N HIS A 190 12.51 1.67 -24.30
CA HIS A 190 11.80 0.45 -23.94
C HIS A 190 10.39 0.56 -24.52
N GLY A 191 10.08 -0.34 -25.45
CA GLY A 191 8.81 -0.39 -26.16
C GLY A 191 7.63 -0.62 -25.22
N VAL A 192 6.55 0.10 -25.48
CA VAL A 192 5.23 -0.13 -24.92
C VAL A 192 4.71 -1.45 -25.52
N ILE A 193 4.49 -2.46 -24.68
CA ILE A 193 3.78 -3.67 -25.09
C ILE A 193 2.29 -3.36 -24.99
N HIS A 194 1.65 -3.16 -26.14
CA HIS A 194 0.20 -3.28 -26.28
C HIS A 194 -0.18 -4.76 -26.25
N ILE A 195 -0.99 -5.17 -25.28
CA ILE A 195 -1.63 -6.48 -25.28
C ILE A 195 -2.99 -6.32 -25.98
N ASP A 196 -3.06 -6.77 -27.23
CA ASP A 196 -4.31 -6.92 -27.97
C ASP A 196 -5.09 -8.13 -27.42
N ASN A 197 -6.25 -7.89 -26.83
CA ASN A 197 -7.20 -8.93 -26.46
C ASN A 197 -7.95 -9.43 -27.70
N LYS A 198 -7.44 -10.49 -28.33
CA LYS A 198 -8.26 -11.35 -29.20
C LYS A 198 -8.97 -12.41 -28.35
N LYS A 199 -10.31 -12.34 -28.34
CA LYS A 199 -11.21 -13.39 -27.85
C LYS A 199 -11.05 -14.66 -28.71
N PRO A 200 -10.96 -15.86 -28.12
CA PRO A 200 -11.09 -17.10 -28.90
C PRO A 200 -12.57 -17.45 -29.11
N SER A 201 -12.85 -17.86 -30.34
CA SER A 201 -14.03 -18.55 -30.85
C SER A 201 -14.10 -20.00 -30.39
#